data_AF-A0A2E0WKQ7-F1
#
_entry.id   AF-A0A2E0WKQ7-F1
#
_cell.length_a   1.000
_cell.length_b   1.000
_cell.length_c   1.000
_cell.angle_alpha   90.00
_cell.angle_beta   90.00
_cell.angle_gamma   90.00
#
_symmetry.space_group_name_H-M   'P 1'
#
loop_
_entity.id
_entity.type
_entity.pdbx_description
1 polymer ?
#
loop_
_entity_poly.entity_id
_entity_poly.type
_entity_poly.pdbx_seq_one_letter_code
_entity_poly.pdbx_strand_id
1 'polypeptide(L)'
;MAQYYSIRRFCPYQGVIQVVDVGNARAYSTDGRHWQVRVQNASGRLRWHATDCDAGDLASRETNADQLMRALNERPPIPFPLADRFELWLLHRETRLPLAIVKSRVTREETESDRITNPTWQPFLMSRNEFRSPALEAARGHCDPQVRPPRAQDVLERQVNLAGRPLPVLQWFERLEDGSGIGHGGMRVEGGLTGRHLPAEAFPELLVDPEWPQGLERALVREYHEWNAPFLLAHQRLREDTRRWLETAARQRPESLLDNYPMYPQVLDAEAMQVTLVSAKLIKAS
;
A
#
# COMPACT_ATOMS: atom_id res chain seq x y z
N MET A 1 -26.00 9.38 1.29
CA MET A 1 -25.32 9.63 0.00
C MET A 1 -24.13 8.69 -0.07
N ALA A 2 -23.91 8.02 -1.20
CA ALA A 2 -22.79 7.10 -1.35
C ALA A 2 -21.46 7.85 -1.32
N GLN A 3 -20.45 7.28 -0.67
CA GLN A 3 -19.07 7.77 -0.67
C GLN A 3 -18.20 6.84 -1.52
N TYR A 4 -17.26 7.43 -2.25
CA TYR A 4 -16.37 6.75 -3.17
C TYR A 4 -14.94 7.14 -2.82
N TYR A 5 -14.15 6.18 -2.36
CA TYR A 5 -12.77 6.45 -1.94
C TYR A 5 -11.89 5.22 -2.09
N SER A 6 -10.57 5.41 -2.05
CA SER A 6 -9.61 4.32 -2.01
C SER A 6 -8.76 4.36 -0.74
N ILE A 7 -8.29 3.19 -0.31
CA ILE A 7 -7.36 3.04 0.81
C ILE A 7 -6.21 2.11 0.41
N ARG A 8 -5.02 2.35 0.94
CA ARG A 8 -3.84 1.50 0.75
C ARG A 8 -3.95 0.24 1.60
N ARG A 9 -3.49 -0.87 1.04
CA ARG A 9 -3.42 -2.17 1.73
C ARG A 9 -2.00 -2.43 2.20
N PHE A 10 -1.84 -2.71 3.49
CA PHE A 10 -0.54 -2.90 4.14
C PHE A 10 -0.38 -4.27 4.80
N CYS A 11 0.87 -4.57 5.20
CA CYS A 11 1.35 -5.84 5.76
C CYS A 11 1.26 -7.06 4.83
N PRO A 12 2.01 -7.11 3.70
CA PRO A 12 2.85 -6.05 3.11
C PRO A 12 2.04 -5.05 2.27
N TYR A 13 2.69 -4.07 1.62
CA TYR A 13 1.98 -3.21 0.66
C TYR A 13 1.44 -4.03 -0.52
N GLN A 14 0.16 -3.87 -0.84
CA GLN A 14 -0.57 -4.66 -1.84
C GLN A 14 -1.38 -3.80 -2.81
N GLY A 15 -0.98 -2.53 -3.00
CA GLY A 15 -1.73 -1.58 -3.82
C GLY A 15 -2.86 -0.90 -3.04
N VAL A 16 -3.85 -0.43 -3.79
CA VAL A 16 -5.04 0.25 -3.28
C VAL A 16 -6.28 -0.62 -3.44
N ILE A 17 -7.28 -0.38 -2.60
CA ILE A 17 -8.61 -0.96 -2.72
C ILE A 17 -9.63 0.16 -2.89
N GLN A 18 -10.51 0.01 -3.87
CA GLN A 18 -11.62 0.92 -4.13
C GLN A 18 -12.77 0.56 -3.19
N VAL A 19 -13.40 1.57 -2.60
CA VAL A 19 -14.48 1.43 -1.64
C VAL A 19 -15.68 2.24 -2.12
N VAL A 20 -16.84 1.58 -2.20
CA VAL A 20 -18.15 2.22 -2.29
C VAL A 20 -18.82 2.04 -0.93
N ASP A 21 -19.10 3.14 -0.25
CA ASP A 21 -19.70 3.13 1.09
C ASP A 21 -21.08 3.81 1.05
N VAL A 22 -22.13 3.05 1.37
CA VAL A 22 -23.51 3.58 1.51
C VAL A 22 -23.94 3.69 2.97
N GLY A 23 -22.98 3.61 3.91
CA GLY A 23 -23.16 3.69 5.36
C GLY A 23 -23.22 2.30 5.98
N ASN A 24 -24.37 1.63 5.84
CA ASN A 24 -24.60 0.30 6.42
C ASN A 24 -24.21 -0.87 5.50
N ALA A 25 -23.70 -0.58 4.30
CA ALA A 25 -23.11 -1.56 3.41
C ALA A 25 -21.92 -0.95 2.65
N ARG A 26 -20.93 -1.79 2.34
CA ARG A 26 -19.71 -1.41 1.62
C ARG A 26 -19.38 -2.44 0.55
N ALA A 27 -18.93 -1.97 -0.61
CA ALA A 27 -18.34 -2.79 -1.64
C ALA A 27 -16.85 -2.46 -1.79
N TYR A 28 -16.04 -3.49 -1.99
CA TYR A 28 -14.60 -3.40 -2.09
C TYR A 28 -14.11 -4.03 -3.40
N SER A 29 -13.15 -3.39 -4.09
CA SER A 29 -12.53 -3.96 -5.28
C SER A 29 -11.05 -3.61 -5.37
N THR A 30 -10.22 -4.58 -5.77
CA THR A 30 -8.78 -4.42 -5.96
C THR A 30 -8.38 -4.29 -7.43
N ASP A 31 -9.31 -4.54 -8.34
CA ASP A 31 -9.11 -4.52 -9.80
C ASP A 31 -10.17 -3.71 -10.55
N GLY A 32 -11.15 -3.16 -9.83
CA GLY A 32 -12.27 -2.38 -10.38
C GLY A 32 -13.32 -3.20 -11.11
N ARG A 33 -13.14 -4.52 -11.25
CA ARG A 33 -14.00 -5.44 -12.00
C ARG A 33 -14.79 -6.33 -11.06
N HIS A 34 -14.11 -6.93 -10.08
CA HIS A 34 -14.73 -7.82 -9.10
C HIS A 34 -14.97 -7.05 -7.80
N TRP A 35 -16.22 -7.05 -7.35
CA TRP A 35 -16.66 -6.31 -6.16
C TRP A 35 -17.12 -7.28 -5.08
N GLN A 36 -16.54 -7.13 -3.89
CA GLN A 36 -16.87 -7.90 -2.71
C GLN A 36 -17.70 -7.04 -1.75
N VAL A 37 -18.90 -7.50 -1.41
CA VAL A 37 -19.85 -6.75 -0.57
C VAL A 37 -19.76 -7.18 0.89
N ARG A 38 -19.81 -6.22 1.80
CA ARG A 38 -20.02 -6.41 3.24
C ARG A 38 -21.21 -5.58 3.70
N VAL A 39 -22.13 -6.19 4.45
CA VAL A 39 -23.30 -5.51 5.03
C VAL A 39 -23.15 -5.51 6.55
N GLN A 40 -23.50 -4.39 7.17
CA GLN A 40 -23.49 -4.21 8.62
C GLN A 40 -24.67 -5.00 9.20
N ASN A 41 -24.41 -5.83 10.21
CA ASN A 41 -25.49 -6.54 10.91
C ASN A 41 -26.11 -5.64 12.00
N ALA A 42 -27.20 -6.09 12.62
CA ALA A 42 -27.88 -5.40 13.73
C ALA A 42 -26.96 -5.02 14.92
N SER A 43 -25.79 -5.67 15.07
CA SER A 43 -24.78 -5.33 16.09
C SER A 43 -23.77 -4.25 15.65
N GLY A 44 -23.96 -3.63 14.49
CA GLY A 44 -23.06 -2.60 13.97
C GLY A 44 -21.74 -3.12 13.38
N ARG A 45 -21.55 -4.45 13.27
CA ARG A 45 -20.32 -5.08 12.74
C ARG A 45 -20.51 -5.58 11.31
N LEU A 46 -19.54 -5.32 10.44
CA LEU A 46 -19.48 -5.85 9.07
C LEU A 46 -19.03 -7.32 9.09
N ARG A 47 -19.85 -8.26 8.59
CA ARG A 47 -19.46 -9.69 8.43
C ARG A 47 -19.39 -10.10 6.96
N TRP A 48 -18.55 -11.09 6.68
CA TRP A 48 -18.57 -11.84 5.42
C TRP A 48 -19.70 -12.87 5.48
N HIS A 49 -20.71 -12.73 4.61
CA HIS A 49 -21.85 -13.66 4.44
C HIS A 49 -22.59 -14.01 5.75
N ALA A 50 -23.77 -13.42 5.96
CA ALA A 50 -24.57 -13.64 7.17
C ALA A 50 -25.58 -14.79 6.98
N THR A 51 -25.35 -15.92 7.66
CA THR A 51 -26.27 -17.09 7.68
C THR A 51 -27.28 -17.09 8.82
N ASP A 52 -27.29 -16.13 9.74
CA ASP A 52 -28.29 -16.06 10.82
C ASP A 52 -28.92 -14.66 10.87
N CYS A 53 -30.20 -14.53 10.47
CA CYS A 53 -30.98 -13.30 10.62
C CYS A 53 -32.49 -13.57 10.79
N ASP A 54 -33.14 -12.80 11.67
CA ASP A 54 -34.60 -12.74 11.86
C ASP A 54 -35.32 -11.94 10.75
N ALA A 55 -36.65 -12.10 10.64
CA ALA A 55 -37.49 -11.53 9.57
C ALA A 55 -37.45 -9.99 9.43
N GLY A 56 -37.18 -9.24 10.51
CA GLY A 56 -37.01 -7.77 10.45
C GLY A 56 -35.69 -7.33 9.79
N ASP A 57 -34.69 -8.21 9.77
CA ASP A 57 -33.36 -7.97 9.19
C ASP A 57 -33.39 -8.11 7.65
N LEU A 58 -34.35 -8.86 7.08
CA LEU A 58 -34.46 -9.07 5.64
C LEU A 58 -34.81 -7.80 4.85
N ALA A 59 -35.80 -7.02 5.29
CA ALA A 59 -36.21 -5.79 4.59
C ALA A 59 -35.10 -4.72 4.60
N SER A 60 -34.34 -4.67 5.69
CA SER A 60 -33.17 -3.79 5.79
C SER A 60 -32.03 -4.27 4.86
N ARG A 61 -31.81 -5.59 4.74
CA ARG A 61 -30.84 -6.16 3.78
C ARG A 61 -31.21 -5.87 2.33
N GLU A 62 -32.49 -6.00 1.95
CA GLU A 62 -32.98 -5.70 0.60
C GLU A 62 -32.77 -4.22 0.25
N THR A 63 -33.16 -3.32 1.16
CA THR A 63 -32.97 -1.87 0.97
C THR A 63 -31.48 -1.51 0.85
N ASN A 64 -30.61 -2.14 1.64
CA ASN A 64 -29.17 -1.90 1.60
C ASN A 64 -28.53 -2.45 0.32
N ALA A 65 -29.00 -3.61 -0.16
CA ALA A 65 -28.56 -4.20 -1.40
C ALA A 65 -28.92 -3.32 -2.60
N ASP A 66 -30.16 -2.80 -2.64
CA ASP A 66 -30.61 -1.90 -3.71
C ASP A 66 -29.81 -0.59 -3.75
N GLN A 67 -29.58 0.02 -2.58
CA GLN A 67 -28.77 1.24 -2.49
C GLN A 67 -27.33 0.99 -2.93
N LEU A 68 -26.73 -0.13 -2.53
CA LEU A 68 -25.36 -0.46 -2.92
C LEU A 68 -25.26 -0.79 -4.41
N MET A 69 -26.24 -1.51 -4.97
CA MET A 69 -26.30 -1.82 -6.40
C MET A 69 -26.46 -0.55 -7.25
N ARG A 70 -27.34 0.36 -6.83
CA ARG A 70 -27.44 1.69 -7.46
C ARG A 70 -26.11 2.44 -7.38
N ALA A 71 -25.50 2.51 -6.19
CA ALA A 71 -24.23 3.19 -5.99
C ALA A 71 -23.09 2.58 -6.82
N LEU A 72 -23.06 1.26 -7.02
CA LEU A 72 -22.11 0.59 -7.90
C LEU A 72 -22.36 0.92 -9.37
N ASN A 73 -23.61 1.00 -9.83
CA ASN A 73 -23.95 1.31 -11.21
C ASN A 73 -23.70 2.79 -11.55
N GLU A 74 -23.96 3.69 -10.60
CA GLU A 74 -23.83 5.16 -10.77
C GLU A 74 -22.45 5.69 -10.33
N ARG A 75 -21.51 4.80 -9.99
CA ARG A 75 -20.19 5.19 -9.48
C ARG A 75 -19.40 6.06 -10.48
N PRO A 76 -18.56 6.98 -9.99
CA PRO A 76 -17.62 7.68 -10.84
C PRO A 76 -16.56 6.71 -11.43
N PRO A 77 -15.80 7.13 -12.44
CA PRO A 77 -14.66 6.36 -12.93
C PRO A 77 -13.64 6.08 -11.81
N ILE A 78 -13.07 4.88 -11.86
CA ILE A 78 -11.94 4.48 -11.00
C ILE A 78 -10.61 5.01 -11.58
N PRO A 79 -9.58 5.22 -10.75
CA PRO A 79 -9.57 5.05 -9.29
C PRO A 79 -10.25 6.21 -8.54
N PHE A 80 -10.87 5.90 -7.40
CA PHE A 80 -11.44 6.91 -6.49
C PHE A 80 -10.36 7.65 -5.69
N PRO A 81 -10.62 8.88 -5.21
CA PRO A 81 -9.67 9.64 -4.39
C PRO A 81 -9.15 8.87 -3.18
N LEU A 82 -7.86 9.03 -2.87
CA LEU A 82 -7.23 8.36 -1.73
C LEU A 82 -7.73 8.99 -0.42
N ALA A 83 -8.29 8.18 0.47
CA ALA A 83 -8.81 8.61 1.76
C ALA A 83 -7.82 8.45 2.93
N ASP A 84 -6.72 7.72 2.74
CA ASP A 84 -5.70 7.58 3.77
C ASP A 84 -5.13 8.95 4.14
N ARG A 85 -5.39 9.39 5.38
CA ARG A 85 -4.90 10.67 5.90
C ARG A 85 -3.86 10.48 6.98
N PHE A 86 -3.94 9.38 7.73
CA PHE A 86 -3.01 9.08 8.81
C PHE A 86 -2.08 7.95 8.40
N GLU A 87 -0.78 8.15 8.52
CA GLU A 87 0.23 7.18 8.12
C GLU A 87 1.12 6.83 9.31
N LEU A 88 1.27 5.53 9.60
CA LEU A 88 2.19 5.05 10.62
C LEU A 88 3.53 4.74 9.98
N TRP A 89 4.54 5.51 10.35
CA TRP A 89 5.90 5.36 9.82
C TRP A 89 6.83 4.77 10.88
N LEU A 90 7.59 3.74 10.49
CA LEU A 90 8.84 3.40 11.16
C LEU A 90 9.81 4.55 10.96
N LEU A 91 10.45 5.01 12.04
CA LEU A 91 11.42 6.11 11.97
C LEU A 91 12.85 5.58 11.93
N HIS A 92 13.71 6.30 11.21
CA HIS A 92 15.16 6.08 11.29
C HIS A 92 15.67 6.42 12.70
N ARG A 93 16.57 5.61 13.24
CA ARG A 93 17.01 5.71 14.65
C ARG A 93 17.69 7.05 14.99
N GLU A 94 18.51 7.56 14.08
CA GLU A 94 19.31 8.77 14.28
C GLU A 94 18.52 10.03 13.91
N THR A 95 18.12 10.16 12.65
CA THR A 95 17.44 11.35 12.11
C THR A 95 15.99 11.51 12.59
N ARG A 96 15.36 10.42 13.08
CA ARG A 96 13.92 10.38 13.41
C ARG A 96 13.01 10.74 12.23
N LEU A 97 13.50 10.66 11.00
CA LEU A 97 12.68 10.87 9.80
C LEU A 97 11.93 9.58 9.40
N PRO A 98 10.80 9.72 8.69
CA PRO A 98 10.06 8.58 8.13
C PRO A 98 10.95 7.68 7.26
N LEU A 99 11.10 6.42 7.66
CA LEU A 99 11.94 5.43 6.98
C LEU A 99 11.12 4.48 6.12
N ALA A 100 10.08 3.88 6.69
CA ALA A 100 9.19 2.98 5.97
C ALA A 100 7.79 3.02 6.57
N ILE A 101 6.77 3.12 5.72
CA ILE A 101 5.39 3.10 6.18
C ILE A 101 5.02 1.66 6.59
N VAL A 102 4.28 1.54 7.68
CA VAL A 102 3.80 0.26 8.21
C VAL A 102 2.32 0.06 7.91
N LYS A 103 1.51 1.11 8.06
CA LYS A 103 0.06 1.09 7.77
C LYS A 103 -0.50 2.51 7.67
N SER A 104 -1.73 2.65 7.18
CA SER A 104 -2.48 3.91 7.13
C SER A 104 -3.88 3.77 7.72
N ARG A 105 -4.50 4.91 8.06
CA ARG A 105 -5.90 5.05 8.49
C ARG A 105 -6.54 6.27 7.84
N VAL A 106 -7.88 6.25 7.78
CA VAL A 106 -8.66 7.35 7.22
C VAL A 106 -8.90 8.41 8.28
N THR A 107 -9.27 8.00 9.50
CA THR A 107 -9.64 8.94 10.57
C THR A 107 -8.72 8.85 11.77
N ARG A 108 -8.80 9.87 12.66
CA ARG A 108 -8.00 9.92 13.88
C ARG A 108 -8.45 8.85 14.87
N GLU A 109 -9.74 8.63 15.01
CA GLU A 109 -10.34 7.64 15.93
C GLU A 109 -9.86 6.22 15.61
N GLU A 110 -9.66 5.92 14.32
CA GLU A 110 -9.06 4.68 13.87
C GLU A 110 -7.60 4.52 14.33
N THR A 111 -6.82 5.61 14.40
CA THR A 111 -5.44 5.56 14.90
C THR A 111 -5.37 5.36 16.41
N GLU A 112 -6.28 5.99 17.16
CA GLU A 112 -6.38 5.87 18.63
C GLU A 112 -6.82 4.47 19.05
N SER A 113 -7.70 3.84 18.27
CA SER A 113 -8.16 2.46 18.51
C SER A 113 -7.13 1.40 18.09
N ASP A 114 -6.14 1.77 17.28
CA ASP A 114 -5.19 0.85 16.70
C ASP A 114 -3.94 0.66 17.57
N ARG A 115 -3.99 -0.36 18.43
CA ARG A 115 -2.85 -0.75 19.26
C ARG A 115 -1.72 -1.31 18.40
N ILE A 116 -0.60 -0.59 18.37
CA ILE A 116 0.63 -1.04 17.70
C ILE A 116 1.28 -2.13 18.54
N THR A 117 1.24 -3.38 18.06
CA THR A 117 1.82 -4.55 18.74
C THR A 117 3.13 -5.03 18.10
N ASN A 118 3.25 -4.90 16.78
CA ASN A 118 4.44 -5.30 16.03
C ASN A 118 5.10 -4.06 15.40
N PRO A 119 6.31 -3.67 15.82
CA PRO A 119 7.05 -2.55 15.22
C PRO A 119 7.76 -2.89 13.92
N THR A 120 7.65 -4.14 13.44
CA THR A 120 8.44 -4.63 12.29
C THR A 120 7.78 -4.22 10.98
N TRP A 121 8.57 -3.61 10.10
CA TRP A 121 8.19 -3.41 8.70
C TRP A 121 8.33 -4.72 7.93
N GLN A 122 7.30 -5.12 7.18
CA GLN A 122 7.23 -6.39 6.46
C GLN A 122 7.00 -6.14 4.97
N PRO A 123 8.04 -6.27 4.11
CA PRO A 123 7.94 -5.98 2.69
C PRO A 123 7.23 -7.06 1.85
N PHE A 124 7.15 -8.29 2.36
CA PHE A 124 6.64 -9.44 1.62
C PHE A 124 5.67 -10.28 2.46
N LEU A 125 4.78 -11.01 1.77
CA LEU A 125 4.03 -12.11 2.39
C LEU A 125 5.00 -13.28 2.63
N MET A 126 4.81 -14.02 3.72
CA MET A 126 5.65 -15.19 4.06
C MET A 126 5.68 -16.26 2.94
N SER A 127 4.64 -16.35 2.13
CA SER A 127 4.51 -17.30 1.02
C SER A 127 5.17 -16.86 -0.28
N ARG A 128 5.54 -15.58 -0.43
CA ARG A 128 6.16 -15.08 -1.67
C ARG A 128 7.67 -15.28 -1.64
N ASN A 129 8.21 -15.91 -2.68
CA ASN A 129 9.65 -16.20 -2.81
C ASN A 129 10.25 -15.75 -4.16
N GLU A 130 9.57 -14.88 -4.89
CA GLU A 130 9.92 -14.55 -6.28
C GLU A 130 10.83 -13.32 -6.40
N PHE A 131 10.92 -12.50 -5.36
CA PHE A 131 11.79 -11.31 -5.40
C PHE A 131 13.26 -11.73 -5.54
N ARG A 132 13.95 -11.10 -6.49
CA ARG A 132 15.36 -11.29 -6.80
C ARG A 132 16.02 -9.92 -6.90
N SER A 133 17.28 -9.85 -6.47
CA SER A 133 18.07 -8.63 -6.47
C SER A 133 19.34 -8.86 -7.29
N PRO A 134 19.39 -8.39 -8.55
CA PRO A 134 20.61 -8.43 -9.36
C PRO A 134 21.83 -7.85 -8.64
N ALA A 135 21.67 -6.75 -7.90
CA ALA A 135 22.75 -6.15 -7.13
C ALA A 135 23.31 -7.09 -6.05
N LEU A 136 22.44 -7.77 -5.29
CA LEU A 136 22.87 -8.76 -4.30
C LEU A 136 23.51 -9.99 -4.96
N GLU A 137 22.98 -10.48 -6.08
CA GLU A 137 23.59 -11.61 -6.79
C GLU A 137 24.97 -11.27 -7.33
N ALA A 138 25.17 -10.06 -7.88
CA ALA A 138 26.47 -9.60 -8.35
C ALA A 138 27.49 -9.45 -7.21
N ALA A 139 27.08 -8.92 -6.06
CA ALA A 139 27.94 -8.79 -4.89
C ALA A 139 28.40 -10.16 -4.36
N ARG A 140 27.54 -11.20 -4.46
CA ARG A 140 27.84 -12.57 -4.03
C ARG A 140 28.88 -13.30 -4.87
N GLY A 141 29.11 -12.89 -6.12
CA GLY A 141 30.14 -13.50 -6.98
C GLY A 141 31.55 -13.51 -6.36
N HIS A 142 31.74 -12.75 -5.27
CA HIS A 142 32.99 -12.63 -4.51
C HIS A 142 32.99 -13.41 -3.17
N CYS A 143 31.94 -14.18 -2.85
CA CYS A 143 31.79 -14.91 -1.59
C CYS A 143 32.05 -16.42 -1.71
N ASP A 144 32.26 -17.08 -0.57
CA ASP A 144 32.47 -18.54 -0.49
C ASP A 144 31.26 -19.31 -1.08
N PRO A 145 31.48 -20.16 -2.11
CA PRO A 145 30.43 -20.97 -2.73
C PRO A 145 29.69 -21.93 -1.78
N GLN A 146 30.29 -22.29 -0.64
CA GLN A 146 29.72 -23.25 0.30
C GLN A 146 28.66 -22.63 1.23
N VAL A 147 28.60 -21.30 1.34
CA VAL A 147 27.64 -20.62 2.20
C VAL A 147 26.37 -20.29 1.41
N ARG A 148 25.24 -20.90 1.80
CA ARG A 148 23.94 -20.57 1.21
C ARG A 148 23.62 -19.10 1.53
N PRO A 149 23.47 -18.22 0.51
CA PRO A 149 23.25 -16.81 0.78
C PRO A 149 21.84 -16.57 1.35
N PRO A 150 21.66 -15.53 2.18
CA PRO A 150 20.33 -15.13 2.65
C PRO A 150 19.47 -14.69 1.47
N ARG A 151 18.15 -14.85 1.56
CA ARG A 151 17.26 -14.39 0.48
C ARG A 151 17.27 -12.87 0.40
N ALA A 152 17.16 -12.31 -0.80
CA ALA A 152 17.09 -10.86 -1.01
C ALA A 152 15.99 -10.19 -0.16
N GLN A 153 14.89 -10.91 0.06
CA GLN A 153 13.77 -10.49 0.90
C GLN A 153 14.19 -10.32 2.37
N ASP A 154 14.88 -11.32 2.91
CA ASP A 154 15.37 -11.30 4.29
C ASP A 154 16.41 -10.20 4.49
N VAL A 155 17.27 -9.98 3.48
CA VAL A 155 18.26 -8.89 3.49
C VAL A 155 17.58 -7.52 3.51
N LEU A 156 16.59 -7.30 2.63
CA LEU A 156 15.85 -6.03 2.56
C LEU A 156 15.07 -5.76 3.86
N GLU A 157 14.30 -6.75 4.34
CA GLU A 157 13.54 -6.62 5.58
C GLU A 157 14.47 -6.31 6.76
N ARG A 158 15.60 -7.02 6.86
CA ARG A 158 16.59 -6.79 7.90
C ARG A 158 17.21 -5.41 7.79
N GLN A 159 17.60 -4.96 6.60
CA GLN A 159 18.21 -3.65 6.35
C GLN A 159 17.32 -2.52 6.89
N VAL A 160 16.05 -2.47 6.45
CA VAL A 160 15.09 -1.44 6.87
C VAL A 160 14.82 -1.49 8.37
N ASN A 161 14.57 -2.67 8.93
CA ASN A 161 14.29 -2.78 10.36
C ASN A 161 15.52 -2.49 11.24
N LEU A 162 16.75 -2.74 10.77
CA LEU A 162 17.98 -2.39 11.50
C LEU A 162 18.23 -0.88 11.55
N ALA A 163 17.82 -0.14 10.52
CA ALA A 163 17.93 1.32 10.52
C ALA A 163 17.03 1.99 11.56
N GLY A 164 15.95 1.33 12.01
CA GLY A 164 15.10 1.77 13.13
C GLY A 164 15.49 1.24 14.51
N ARG A 165 16.46 0.32 14.61
CA ARG A 165 16.87 -0.34 15.87
C ARG A 165 17.89 0.47 16.68
N PRO A 166 18.13 0.17 17.98
CA PRO A 166 17.67 -0.99 18.77
C PRO A 166 16.23 -0.87 19.30
N LEU A 167 15.71 0.34 19.46
CA LEU A 167 14.37 0.61 19.97
C LEU A 167 13.54 1.27 18.85
N PRO A 168 12.81 0.49 18.03
CA PRO A 168 12.04 1.04 16.93
C PRO A 168 10.95 1.97 17.45
N VAL A 169 10.89 3.15 16.86
CA VAL A 169 9.87 4.17 17.08
C VAL A 169 8.97 4.20 15.86
N LEU A 170 7.66 4.11 16.11
CA LEU A 170 6.65 4.24 15.08
C LEU A 170 5.77 5.43 15.41
N GLN A 171 5.61 6.34 14.47
CA GLN A 171 4.85 7.57 14.67
C GLN A 171 3.75 7.70 13.63
N TRP A 172 2.54 8.05 14.09
CA TRP A 172 1.46 8.45 13.22
C TRP A 172 1.71 9.86 12.71
N PHE A 173 1.49 10.09 11.41
CA PHE A 173 1.49 11.41 10.81
C PHE A 173 0.17 11.65 10.10
N GLU A 174 -0.46 12.79 10.39
CA GLU A 174 -1.57 13.30 9.60
C GLU A 174 -1.00 14.04 8.39
N ARG A 175 -1.28 13.54 7.18
CA ARG A 175 -0.84 14.14 5.93
C ARG A 175 -1.78 15.26 5.51
N LEU A 176 -1.19 16.41 5.21
CA LEU A 176 -1.90 17.60 4.76
C LEU A 176 -1.99 17.66 3.23
N GLU A 177 -2.77 18.61 2.71
CA GLU A 177 -2.99 18.74 1.26
C GLU A 177 -1.72 19.04 0.47
N ASP A 178 -0.81 19.83 1.05
CA ASP A 178 0.51 20.15 0.50
C ASP A 178 1.50 18.97 0.56
N GLY A 179 1.09 17.84 1.14
CA GLY A 179 1.94 16.67 1.35
C GLY A 179 2.80 16.74 2.61
N SER A 180 2.82 17.83 3.37
CA SER A 180 3.47 17.86 4.68
C SER A 180 2.74 16.96 5.69
N GLY A 181 3.32 16.79 6.88
CA GLY A 181 2.75 15.92 7.90
C GLY A 181 2.88 16.46 9.31
N ILE A 182 1.82 16.32 10.10
CA ILE A 182 1.81 16.62 11.53
C ILE A 182 1.98 15.31 12.31
N GLY A 183 3.04 15.22 13.10
CA GLY A 183 3.35 14.07 13.94
C GLY A 183 2.40 13.97 15.13
N HIS A 184 1.86 12.78 15.34
CA HIS A 184 1.00 12.43 16.47
C HIS A 184 1.71 11.40 17.36
N GLY A 185 0.98 10.77 18.28
CA GLY A 185 1.48 9.68 19.09
C GLY A 185 1.84 8.43 18.30
N GLY A 186 2.25 7.39 19.01
CA GLY A 186 2.61 6.11 18.42
C GLY A 186 3.38 5.22 19.38
N MET A 187 4.16 4.29 18.85
CA MET A 187 4.99 3.42 19.66
C MET A 187 6.31 4.10 20.00
N ARG A 188 6.58 4.27 21.30
CA ARG A 188 7.82 4.89 21.82
C ARG A 188 8.08 6.29 21.26
N VAL A 189 7.00 7.04 21.04
CA VAL A 189 7.06 8.46 20.65
C VAL A 189 7.21 9.30 21.91
N GLU A 190 8.27 10.09 21.98
CA GLU A 190 8.57 11.00 23.09
C GLU A 190 8.11 12.43 22.80
N GLY A 191 8.11 13.30 23.81
CA GLY A 191 7.48 14.63 23.75
C GLY A 191 7.92 15.51 22.58
N GLY A 192 9.21 15.51 22.20
CA GLY A 192 9.72 16.31 21.08
C GLY A 192 9.25 15.85 19.70
N LEU A 193 8.67 14.65 19.59
CA LEU A 193 8.17 14.12 18.32
C LEU A 193 6.68 14.42 18.13
N THR A 194 5.91 14.52 19.20
CA THR A 194 4.47 14.81 19.12
C THR A 194 4.23 16.27 18.73
N GLY A 195 3.34 16.51 17.78
CA GLY A 195 3.01 17.85 17.27
C GLY A 195 4.03 18.41 16.27
N ARG A 196 5.12 17.69 15.96
CA ARG A 196 6.12 18.16 14.99
C ARG A 196 5.53 18.27 13.59
N HIS A 197 5.92 19.30 12.86
CA HIS A 197 5.62 19.44 11.44
C HIS A 197 6.82 18.95 10.63
N LEU A 198 6.57 18.11 9.63
CA LEU A 198 7.57 17.67 8.66
C LEU A 198 7.13 18.10 7.26
N PRO A 199 8.04 18.63 6.44
CA PRO A 199 7.72 19.01 5.06
C PRO A 199 7.48 17.76 4.19
N ALA A 200 6.91 17.93 3.00
CA ALA A 200 6.53 16.81 2.14
C ALA A 200 7.71 15.91 1.76
N GLU A 201 8.88 16.50 1.57
CA GLU A 201 10.13 15.86 1.16
C GLU A 201 10.70 14.94 2.25
N ALA A 202 10.29 15.12 3.51
CA ALA A 202 10.69 14.24 4.61
C ALA A 202 10.02 12.86 4.53
N PHE A 203 8.99 12.70 3.70
CA PHE A 203 8.27 11.45 3.54
C PHE A 203 8.67 10.77 2.23
N PRO A 204 9.19 9.53 2.28
CA PRO A 204 9.48 8.78 1.07
C PRO A 204 8.24 8.60 0.18
N GLU A 205 8.32 9.09 -1.05
CA GLU A 205 7.23 9.01 -2.04
C GLU A 205 6.78 7.56 -2.30
N LEU A 206 7.72 6.61 -2.21
CA LEU A 206 7.52 5.20 -2.53
C LEU A 206 7.45 4.31 -1.29
N LEU A 207 6.97 4.87 -0.18
CA LEU A 207 6.64 4.15 1.07
C LEU A 207 7.86 3.62 1.84
N VAL A 208 9.05 3.60 1.23
CA VAL A 208 10.34 3.24 1.84
C VAL A 208 11.37 4.26 1.37
N ASP A 209 12.22 4.70 2.29
CA ASP A 209 13.31 5.64 2.02
C ASP A 209 14.28 5.06 0.97
N PRO A 210 14.45 5.71 -0.19
CA PRO A 210 15.40 5.25 -1.20
C PRO A 210 16.85 5.62 -0.87
N GLU A 211 17.08 6.55 0.07
CA GLU A 211 18.41 7.06 0.37
C GLU A 211 19.11 6.21 1.43
N TRP A 212 20.17 5.51 1.02
CA TRP A 212 20.98 4.66 1.88
C TRP A 212 22.48 4.97 1.71
N PRO A 213 23.28 4.90 2.79
CA PRO A 213 24.71 5.20 2.70
C PRO A 213 25.46 4.26 1.76
N GLN A 214 25.13 2.97 1.77
CA GLN A 214 25.83 1.97 0.97
C GLN A 214 25.17 1.82 -0.40
N GLY A 215 25.98 1.72 -1.46
CA GLY A 215 25.48 1.54 -2.83
C GLY A 215 24.63 0.28 -3.01
N LEU A 216 24.99 -0.81 -2.33
CA LEU A 216 24.24 -2.07 -2.37
C LEU A 216 22.87 -1.94 -1.69
N GLU A 217 22.80 -1.24 -0.56
CA GLU A 217 21.56 -0.98 0.18
C GLU A 217 20.59 -0.12 -0.65
N ARG A 218 21.10 0.91 -1.33
CA ARG A 218 20.31 1.73 -2.28
C ARG A 218 19.79 0.92 -3.45
N ALA A 219 20.65 0.09 -4.05
CA ALA A 219 20.27 -0.74 -5.18
C ALA A 219 19.17 -1.73 -4.80
N LEU A 220 19.25 -2.36 -3.62
CA LEU A 220 18.26 -3.29 -3.13
C LEU A 220 16.89 -2.64 -2.92
N VAL A 221 16.84 -1.42 -2.37
CA VAL A 221 15.59 -0.67 -2.20
C VAL A 221 15.04 -0.21 -3.55
N ARG A 222 15.90 0.22 -4.47
CA ARG A 222 15.51 0.57 -5.85
C ARG A 222 14.86 -0.63 -6.55
N GLU A 223 15.48 -1.80 -6.50
CA GLU A 223 14.96 -3.05 -7.08
C GLU A 223 13.64 -3.48 -6.41
N TYR A 224 13.49 -3.23 -5.11
CA TYR A 224 12.21 -3.42 -4.41
C TYR A 224 11.11 -2.51 -4.95
N HIS A 225 11.40 -1.24 -5.20
CA HIS A 225 10.44 -0.32 -5.82
C HIS A 225 10.09 -0.74 -7.25
N GLU A 226 11.07 -1.18 -8.05
CA GLU A 226 10.83 -1.70 -9.40
C GLU A 226 9.96 -2.96 -9.37
N TRP A 227 10.22 -3.86 -8.43
CA TRP A 227 9.39 -5.04 -8.21
C TRP A 227 7.94 -4.69 -7.85
N ASN A 228 7.75 -3.65 -7.03
CA ASN A 228 6.43 -3.18 -6.61
C ASN A 228 5.82 -2.15 -7.56
N ALA A 229 6.47 -1.82 -8.67
CA ALA A 229 6.04 -0.74 -9.56
C ALA A 229 4.57 -0.86 -10.00
N PRO A 230 4.03 -2.04 -10.35
CA PRO A 230 2.61 -2.17 -10.67
C PRO A 230 1.66 -1.74 -9.54
N PHE A 231 2.04 -1.90 -8.28
CA PHE A 231 1.22 -1.47 -7.14
C PHE A 231 1.45 0.00 -6.76
N LEU A 232 2.69 0.50 -6.94
CA LEU A 232 3.06 1.88 -6.63
C LEU A 232 2.45 2.86 -7.63
N LEU A 233 2.24 2.47 -8.90
CA LEU A 233 1.61 3.31 -9.92
C LEU A 233 0.17 3.73 -9.58
N ALA A 234 -0.49 3.03 -8.65
CA ALA A 234 -1.81 3.39 -8.13
C ALA A 234 -1.79 4.63 -7.20
N HIS A 235 -0.61 5.12 -6.79
CA HIS A 235 -0.50 6.34 -6.01
C HIS A 235 -0.89 7.58 -6.82
N GLN A 236 -1.71 8.44 -6.23
CA GLN A 236 -2.31 9.59 -6.92
C GLN A 236 -1.40 10.81 -7.01
N ARG A 237 -0.35 10.90 -6.18
CA ARG A 237 0.52 12.07 -6.07
C ARG A 237 1.98 11.72 -6.34
N LEU A 238 2.22 10.94 -7.39
CA LEU A 238 3.57 10.67 -7.87
C LEU A 238 4.06 11.84 -8.72
N ARG A 239 5.31 12.26 -8.52
CA ARG A 239 6.05 13.09 -9.45
C ARG A 239 6.13 12.41 -10.81
N GLU A 240 6.14 13.22 -11.86
CA GLU A 240 6.14 12.72 -13.23
C GLU A 240 7.33 11.81 -13.53
N ASP A 241 8.54 12.20 -13.10
CA ASP A 241 9.76 11.41 -13.29
C ASP A 241 9.69 10.05 -12.58
N THR A 242 9.18 10.05 -11.34
CA THR A 242 8.96 8.81 -10.58
C THR A 242 7.94 7.93 -11.28
N ARG A 243 6.82 8.49 -11.75
CA ARG A 243 5.80 7.75 -12.52
C ARG A 243 6.38 7.15 -13.79
N ARG A 244 7.14 7.93 -14.58
CA ARG A 244 7.78 7.48 -15.82
C ARG A 244 8.74 6.31 -15.60
N TRP A 245 9.54 6.38 -14.54
CA TRP A 245 10.41 5.27 -14.15
C TRP A 245 9.61 4.04 -13.72
N LEU A 246 8.57 4.20 -12.89
CA LEU A 246 7.72 3.09 -12.45
C LEU A 246 6.94 2.46 -13.61
N GLU A 247 6.45 3.23 -14.59
CA GLU A 247 5.82 2.68 -15.81
C GLU A 247 6.80 1.81 -16.60
N THR A 248 8.06 2.26 -16.70
CA THR A 248 9.12 1.45 -17.33
C THR A 248 9.40 0.16 -16.56
N ALA A 249 9.50 0.24 -15.23
CA ALA A 249 9.74 -0.93 -14.38
C ALA A 249 8.54 -1.90 -14.39
N ALA A 250 7.31 -1.40 -14.34
CA ALA A 250 6.09 -2.21 -14.33
C ALA A 250 5.94 -3.07 -15.58
N ARG A 251 6.46 -2.62 -16.74
CA ARG A 251 6.46 -3.41 -17.98
C ARG A 251 7.26 -4.72 -17.89
N GLN A 252 8.22 -4.80 -16.97
CA GLN A 252 8.96 -6.05 -16.70
C GLN A 252 8.12 -7.09 -15.92
N ARG A 253 6.90 -6.71 -15.51
CA ARG A 253 5.96 -7.55 -14.75
C ARG A 253 4.58 -7.57 -15.41
N PRO A 254 4.46 -8.08 -16.65
CA PRO A 254 3.25 -7.95 -17.48
C PRO A 254 1.96 -8.45 -16.81
N GLU A 255 2.01 -9.58 -16.08
CA GLU A 255 0.84 -10.11 -15.36
C GLU A 255 0.39 -9.19 -14.22
N SER A 256 1.32 -8.78 -13.36
CA SER A 256 1.02 -7.85 -12.26
C SER A 256 0.56 -6.49 -12.79
N LEU A 257 1.14 -6.03 -13.90
CA LEU A 257 0.71 -4.82 -14.59
C LEU A 257 -0.74 -4.95 -15.09
N LEU A 258 -1.09 -6.05 -15.76
CA LEU A 258 -2.44 -6.30 -16.26
C LEU A 258 -3.51 -6.27 -15.17
N ASP A 259 -3.22 -6.88 -14.01
CA ASP A 259 -4.17 -6.96 -12.90
C ASP A 259 -4.37 -5.59 -12.21
N ASN A 260 -3.33 -4.75 -12.16
CA ASN A 260 -3.38 -3.45 -11.45
C ASN A 260 -3.68 -2.24 -12.36
N TYR A 261 -3.57 -2.38 -13.69
CA TYR A 261 -3.74 -1.27 -14.63
C TYR A 261 -5.02 -0.42 -14.44
N PRO A 262 -6.21 -0.99 -14.14
CA PRO A 262 -7.41 -0.20 -13.91
C PRO A 262 -7.32 0.75 -12.70
N MET A 263 -6.36 0.54 -11.81
CA MET A 263 -6.14 1.35 -10.60
C MET A 263 -5.22 2.55 -10.84
N TYR A 264 -4.70 2.74 -12.05
CA TYR A 264 -3.74 3.82 -12.31
C TYR A 264 -4.48 5.14 -12.55
N PRO A 265 -4.22 6.18 -11.73
CA PRO A 265 -4.87 7.48 -11.90
C PRO A 265 -4.35 8.24 -13.12
N GLN A 266 -3.16 7.90 -13.60
CA GLN A 266 -2.49 8.52 -14.74
C GLN A 266 -1.58 7.50 -15.41
N VAL A 267 -1.45 7.61 -16.75
CA VAL A 267 -0.49 6.86 -17.56
C VAL A 267 0.22 7.86 -18.49
N LEU A 268 1.55 7.91 -18.44
CA LEU A 268 2.35 8.83 -19.25
C LEU A 268 2.65 8.26 -20.63
N ASP A 269 2.97 6.97 -20.73
CA ASP A 269 3.24 6.27 -21.99
C ASP A 269 2.17 5.19 -22.25
N ALA A 270 1.00 5.65 -22.72
CA ALA A 270 -0.15 4.77 -22.96
C ALA A 270 0.13 3.71 -24.05
N GLU A 271 0.93 4.04 -25.05
CA GLU A 271 1.27 3.11 -26.14
C GLU A 271 2.12 1.95 -25.62
N ALA A 272 3.23 2.25 -24.93
CA ALA A 272 4.09 1.21 -24.39
C ALA A 272 3.38 0.33 -23.38
N MET A 273 2.51 0.92 -22.54
CA MET A 273 1.71 0.17 -21.57
C MET A 273 0.73 -0.76 -22.28
N GLN A 274 0.04 -0.29 -23.32
CA GLN A 274 -0.92 -1.10 -24.07
C GLN A 274 -0.26 -2.28 -24.77
N VAL A 275 0.94 -2.10 -25.36
CA VAL A 275 1.72 -3.19 -25.95
C VAL A 275 2.00 -4.28 -24.92
N THR A 276 2.48 -3.90 -23.72
CA THR A 276 2.73 -4.88 -22.65
C THR A 276 1.46 -5.57 -22.17
N LEU A 277 0.34 -4.84 -22.04
CA LEU A 277 -0.95 -5.41 -21.63
C LEU A 277 -1.50 -6.43 -22.62
N VAL A 278 -1.36 -6.18 -23.93
CA VAL A 278 -1.77 -7.14 -24.98
C VAL A 278 -0.94 -8.41 -24.88
N SER A 279 0.38 -8.29 -24.78
CA SER A 279 1.28 -9.43 -24.58
C SER A 279 0.92 -10.24 -23.33
N ALA A 280 0.65 -9.57 -22.21
CA ALA A 280 0.22 -10.21 -20.97
C ALA A 280 -1.08 -11.02 -21.13
N LYS A 281 -2.08 -10.46 -21.83
CA LYS A 281 -3.35 -11.14 -22.10
C LYS A 281 -3.17 -12.37 -22.99
N LEU A 282 -2.31 -12.30 -24.00
CA LEU A 282 -2.01 -13.42 -24.90
C LEU A 282 -1.37 -14.59 -24.13
N ILE A 283 -0.41 -14.29 -23.25
CA ILE A 283 0.25 -15.31 -22.39
C ILE A 283 -0.75 -15.95 -21.42
N LYS A 284 -1.71 -15.18 -20.88
CA LYS A 284 -2.72 -15.72 -19.94
C LYS A 284 -3.79 -16.57 -20.64
N ALA A 285 -3.96 -16.41 -21.95
CA ALA A 285 -4.95 -17.12 -22.75
C ALA A 285 -4.39 -18.39 -23.43
N SER A 286 -3.06 -18.57 -23.45
CA SER A 286 -2.36 -19.76 -23.93
C SER A 286 -2.19 -20.80 -22.83
#